data_AF-A0A429R0Z0-F1
#
_entry.id   AF-A0A429R0Z0-F1
#
_cell.length_a   1.000
_cell.length_b   1.000
_cell.length_c   1.000
_cell.angle_alpha   90.00
_cell.angle_beta   90.00
_cell.angle_gamma   90.00
#
_symmetry.space_group_name_H-M   'P 1'
#
loop_
_entity.id
_entity.type
_entity.pdbx_description
1 polymer ?
#
loop_
_entity_poly.entity_id
_entity_poly.type
_entity_poly.pdbx_seq_one_letter_code
_entity_poly.pdbx_strand_id
1 'polypeptide(L)'
;MSTHAPPSRPPTRSPATSSPVRPPHARSAPPPGARTVVTALVVAMAGAALLTGGPSRATARATAVAAAGAPAPAAAPDPAAPVVAGPVVAAPAVAESVAAAPAIAGPVAAESALAGSVLAQPAVAESVPAQPAVAHPVAAAPGLAGPAVAEPAPRFEGKAFDTCEAPSLAVMKAWLNSPYRAVGIYFGGRGRGCPTQKELSPTWVASAHAMGWRLLPLFVGSQAPCVYAAAKRPYAIGSTPWSQGIREAGDAVRAARALGIGTSSPLYLDIESYQVEDASCAATTLSFVRSWNREVRRLGYLPGYYSSADTGIRHIEGQRKAGTLDLPSVMWFARWRGTPALYTETSLHPEAWTPHARIHQYVGNVAESYGGRRMVIDRNAVDAPVARITTTGS
;
A
#
# COMPACT_ATOMS: atom_id res chain seq x y z
N MET A 1 49.89 -7.67 -66.86
CA MET A 1 50.43 -8.94 -66.35
C MET A 1 51.22 -8.64 -65.09
N SER A 2 50.76 -9.20 -63.96
CA SER A 2 51.34 -9.06 -62.62
C SER A 2 52.67 -9.79 -62.48
N THR A 3 53.58 -9.32 -61.61
CA THR A 3 54.00 -10.04 -60.38
C THR A 3 55.00 -9.23 -59.52
N HIS A 4 54.60 -9.08 -58.24
CA HIS A 4 55.34 -9.10 -56.97
C HIS A 4 56.57 -8.21 -56.66
N ALA A 5 56.43 -7.42 -55.59
CA ALA A 5 57.46 -7.14 -54.58
C ALA A 5 56.80 -7.02 -53.18
N PRO A 6 57.44 -7.49 -52.08
CA PRO A 6 56.86 -7.57 -50.74
C PRO A 6 57.07 -6.29 -49.90
N PRO A 7 56.23 -6.01 -48.88
CA PRO A 7 56.41 -4.83 -48.01
C PRO A 7 57.28 -5.11 -46.77
N SER A 8 58.11 -4.11 -46.47
CA SER A 8 59.13 -4.04 -45.41
C SER A 8 58.55 -3.89 -44.00
N ARG A 9 59.20 -4.53 -43.01
CA ARG A 9 58.94 -4.39 -41.56
C ARG A 9 59.37 -3.01 -41.02
N PRO A 10 58.66 -2.44 -40.02
CA PRO A 10 59.14 -1.30 -39.24
C PRO A 10 59.91 -1.74 -37.96
N PRO A 11 60.68 -0.83 -37.33
CA PRO A 11 61.75 -1.18 -36.39
C PRO A 11 61.29 -1.34 -34.93
N THR A 12 62.05 -2.16 -34.20
CA THR A 12 61.99 -2.44 -32.76
C THR A 12 62.42 -1.23 -31.92
N ARG A 13 61.64 -0.89 -30.87
CA ARG A 13 62.03 0.06 -29.81
C ARG A 13 62.29 -0.67 -28.49
N SER A 14 63.41 -0.31 -27.86
CA SER A 14 63.93 -0.75 -26.56
C SER A 14 63.01 -0.46 -25.36
N PRO A 15 63.22 -1.14 -24.21
CA PRO A 15 62.31 -1.09 -23.06
C PRO A 15 62.58 0.15 -22.20
N ALA A 16 61.52 0.86 -21.81
CA ALA A 16 61.60 1.95 -20.85
C ALA A 16 61.29 1.42 -19.43
N THR A 17 62.19 1.79 -18.53
CA THR A 17 62.30 1.48 -17.11
C THR A 17 61.09 1.90 -16.28
N SER A 18 60.67 1.01 -15.38
CA SER A 18 59.76 1.23 -14.27
C SER A 18 60.38 2.08 -13.15
N SER A 19 59.64 3.08 -12.65
CA SER A 19 59.84 3.75 -11.36
C SER A 19 58.54 4.45 -10.91
N PRO A 20 58.36 4.72 -9.60
CA PRO A 20 57.14 4.33 -8.87
C PRO A 20 56.06 5.41 -8.81
N VAL A 21 54.82 4.92 -8.65
CA VAL A 21 53.61 5.70 -8.37
C VAL A 21 53.79 6.50 -7.07
N ARG A 22 53.67 7.83 -7.17
CA ARG A 22 53.51 8.75 -6.04
C ARG A 22 52.02 9.11 -5.92
N PRO A 23 51.40 9.05 -4.73
CA PRO A 23 49.98 9.30 -4.58
C PRO A 23 49.67 10.81 -4.67
N PRO A 24 48.56 11.23 -5.30
CA PRO A 24 48.10 12.60 -5.16
C PRO A 24 47.53 12.82 -3.76
N HIS A 25 48.06 13.87 -3.15
CA HIS A 25 47.78 14.37 -1.81
C HIS A 25 46.31 14.73 -1.58
N ALA A 26 45.86 14.42 -0.37
CA ALA A 26 44.71 15.00 0.28
C ALA A 26 44.80 16.54 0.36
N ARG A 27 43.67 17.20 0.08
CA ARG A 27 43.26 18.59 0.40
C ARG A 27 41.82 18.71 -0.15
N SER A 28 40.77 19.14 0.54
CA SER A 28 40.62 19.82 1.84
C SER A 28 39.19 19.61 2.34
N ALA A 29 39.03 19.45 3.66
CA ALA A 29 37.74 19.46 4.33
C ALA A 29 37.11 20.88 4.32
N PRO A 30 35.78 21.03 4.25
CA PRO A 30 35.11 22.30 4.48
C PRO A 30 35.08 22.66 5.99
N PRO A 31 35.04 23.96 6.35
CA PRO A 31 35.25 24.44 7.72
C PRO A 31 34.04 24.19 8.65
N PRO A 32 34.25 24.17 9.97
CA PRO A 32 33.18 23.98 10.94
C PRO A 32 32.49 25.31 11.26
N GLY A 33 31.15 25.29 11.35
CA GLY A 33 30.39 26.34 12.04
C GLY A 33 29.34 27.05 11.20
N ALA A 34 28.19 26.42 11.02
CA ALA A 34 26.89 27.09 11.00
C ALA A 34 25.84 26.07 11.44
N ARG A 35 25.37 26.17 12.68
CA ARG A 35 24.23 25.40 13.18
C ARG A 35 22.96 25.93 12.50
N THR A 36 22.59 25.35 11.37
CA THR A 36 21.24 25.51 10.84
C THR A 36 20.38 24.40 11.43
N VAL A 37 19.61 24.75 12.45
CA VAL A 37 18.55 23.88 12.98
C VAL A 37 17.48 23.77 11.89
N VAL A 38 17.43 22.64 11.20
CA VAL A 38 16.28 22.28 10.38
C VAL A 38 15.23 21.75 11.35
N THR A 39 14.39 22.64 11.86
CA THR A 39 13.18 22.24 12.60
C THR A 39 12.18 21.72 11.58
N ALA A 40 11.94 20.41 11.58
CA ALA A 40 10.75 19.84 10.95
C ALA A 40 9.52 20.36 11.71
N LEU A 41 8.77 21.29 11.11
CA LEU A 41 7.53 21.79 11.70
C LEU A 41 6.40 20.79 11.42
N VAL A 42 6.10 19.93 12.39
CA VAL A 42 4.83 19.23 12.49
C VAL A 42 3.85 20.18 13.17
N VAL A 43 2.86 20.69 12.44
CA VAL A 43 1.77 21.45 13.05
C VAL A 43 0.70 20.46 13.52
N ALA A 44 0.68 20.21 14.83
CA ALA A 44 -0.48 19.71 15.54
C ALA A 44 -1.31 20.93 15.99
N MET A 45 -2.56 21.03 15.55
CA MET A 45 -3.49 22.06 16.02
C MET A 45 -4.14 21.59 17.31
N ALA A 46 -3.76 22.19 18.44
CA ALA A 46 -4.54 22.24 19.68
C ALA A 46 -4.39 23.65 20.26
N GLY A 47 -5.52 24.35 20.39
CA GLY A 47 -5.55 25.74 20.84
C GLY A 47 -5.37 25.88 22.35
N ALA A 48 -4.65 26.93 22.74
CA ALA A 48 -4.82 27.64 24.01
C ALA A 48 -4.25 29.05 23.85
N ALA A 49 -5.08 30.04 24.18
CA ALA A 49 -4.77 31.46 24.14
C ALA A 49 -4.02 31.93 25.41
N LEU A 50 -3.57 33.19 25.36
CA LEU A 50 -3.03 34.07 26.43
C LEU A 50 -1.49 34.14 26.45
N LEU A 51 -0.78 35.28 26.55
CA LEU A 51 -1.02 36.73 26.72
C LEU A 51 0.33 37.44 26.42
N THR A 52 0.36 38.74 26.15
CA THR A 52 1.25 39.70 26.86
C THR A 52 1.14 41.12 26.28
N GLY A 53 1.08 42.11 27.17
CA GLY A 53 1.19 43.53 26.86
C GLY A 53 0.76 44.42 28.02
N GLY A 54 1.70 44.77 28.91
CA GLY A 54 1.64 45.99 29.75
C GLY A 54 2.69 47.00 29.22
N PRO A 55 2.78 48.27 29.71
CA PRO A 55 2.69 48.64 31.13
C PRO A 55 1.90 49.94 31.47
N SER A 56 1.88 50.22 32.78
CA SER A 56 1.07 51.14 33.60
C SER A 56 1.25 52.66 33.44
N ARG A 57 0.19 53.44 33.75
CA ARG A 57 0.21 54.51 34.77
C ARG A 57 -1.21 54.96 35.19
N ALA A 58 -1.28 55.43 36.44
CA ALA A 58 -2.44 55.61 37.31
C ALA A 58 -3.39 56.77 36.97
N THR A 59 -4.64 56.68 37.44
CA THR A 59 -5.27 57.66 38.37
C THR A 59 -6.56 57.08 38.98
N ALA A 60 -6.80 57.43 40.24
CA ALA A 60 -7.84 56.96 41.14
C ALA A 60 -9.22 57.60 40.92
N ARG A 61 -10.32 56.92 41.34
CA ARG A 61 -11.20 57.34 42.46
C ARG A 61 -12.46 56.48 42.60
N ALA A 62 -12.77 56.17 43.87
CA ALA A 62 -14.09 56.19 44.53
C ALA A 62 -15.18 55.20 44.06
N THR A 63 -16.04 54.59 44.87
CA THR A 63 -16.30 54.49 46.32
C THR A 63 -17.39 53.42 46.46
N ALA A 64 -17.36 52.63 47.53
CA ALA A 64 -18.42 51.67 47.87
C ALA A 64 -19.59 52.33 48.61
N VAL A 65 -20.80 51.77 48.48
CA VAL A 65 -21.89 51.87 49.49
C VAL A 65 -22.61 50.52 49.56
N ALA A 66 -22.89 50.07 50.78
CA ALA A 66 -23.53 48.81 51.16
C ALA A 66 -24.93 49.04 51.78
N ALA A 67 -25.81 48.02 51.74
CA ALA A 67 -26.92 47.73 52.67
C ALA A 67 -27.52 46.35 52.25
N ALA A 68 -27.51 45.25 53.02
CA ALA A 68 -28.10 44.89 54.33
C ALA A 68 -29.47 44.15 54.20
N GLY A 69 -29.59 42.95 54.82
CA GLY A 69 -30.86 42.29 55.19
C GLY A 69 -30.96 40.76 55.01
N ALA A 70 -30.90 39.99 56.11
CA ALA A 70 -31.17 38.54 56.23
C ALA A 70 -32.65 38.28 56.69
N PRO A 71 -33.24 37.05 56.77
CA PRO A 71 -32.76 35.87 57.54
C PRO A 71 -33.10 34.45 56.98
N ALA A 72 -32.59 33.38 57.64
CA ALA A 72 -32.90 31.94 57.44
C ALA A 72 -33.83 31.40 58.57
N PRO A 73 -34.38 30.16 58.52
CA PRO A 73 -33.67 29.00 59.15
C PRO A 73 -33.97 27.54 58.65
N ALA A 74 -33.02 26.62 58.99
CA ALA A 74 -33.09 25.18 59.42
C ALA A 74 -33.72 24.07 58.53
N ALA A 75 -33.27 22.80 58.44
CA ALA A 75 -32.36 21.92 59.20
C ALA A 75 -31.85 20.71 58.35
N ALA A 76 -30.75 20.05 58.80
CA ALA A 76 -30.03 18.91 58.17
C ALA A 76 -30.58 17.51 58.59
N PRO A 77 -30.07 16.34 58.09
CA PRO A 77 -28.71 15.82 58.45
C PRO A 77 -27.91 15.04 57.36
N ASP A 78 -26.59 14.98 57.58
CA ASP A 78 -25.54 14.11 56.98
C ASP A 78 -25.53 12.68 57.60
N PRO A 79 -24.64 11.70 57.32
CA PRO A 79 -23.34 11.72 56.59
C PRO A 79 -23.03 10.49 55.67
N ALA A 80 -21.92 10.52 54.92
CA ALA A 80 -20.82 9.51 54.93
C ALA A 80 -19.93 9.56 53.67
N ALA A 81 -18.61 9.64 53.88
CA ALA A 81 -17.58 9.50 52.85
C ALA A 81 -17.23 8.02 52.55
N PRO A 82 -16.55 7.75 51.42
CA PRO A 82 -15.44 6.80 51.41
C PRO A 82 -14.19 7.45 50.74
N VAL A 83 -13.03 7.53 51.42
CA VAL A 83 -11.96 6.52 51.59
C VAL A 83 -11.38 5.99 50.26
N VAL A 84 -10.08 6.27 50.12
CA VAL A 84 -9.14 5.90 49.06
C VAL A 84 -8.89 4.39 49.03
N ALA A 85 -8.92 3.78 47.84
CA ALA A 85 -8.34 2.46 47.57
C ALA A 85 -7.57 2.50 46.24
N GLY A 86 -6.28 2.19 46.28
CA GLY A 86 -5.42 2.06 45.09
C GLY A 86 -5.73 0.80 44.27
N PRO A 87 -5.24 0.72 43.02
CA PRO A 87 -5.46 -0.45 42.19
C PRO A 87 -4.63 -1.64 42.70
N VAL A 88 -5.34 -2.73 43.03
CA VAL A 88 -4.78 -4.03 43.38
C VAL A 88 -4.40 -4.77 42.09
N VAL A 89 -3.18 -5.31 42.07
CA VAL A 89 -2.64 -6.16 41.00
C VAL A 89 -3.27 -7.55 41.10
N ALA A 90 -3.92 -8.01 40.03
CA ALA A 90 -4.36 -9.40 39.89
C ALA A 90 -3.51 -10.12 38.84
N ALA A 91 -2.87 -11.21 39.27
CA ALA A 91 -2.07 -12.13 38.46
C ALA A 91 -2.98 -13.00 37.54
N PRO A 92 -2.45 -13.58 36.43
CA PRO A 92 -3.28 -14.28 35.46
C PRO A 92 -3.66 -15.69 35.94
N ALA A 93 -4.92 -16.07 35.73
CA ALA A 93 -5.39 -17.45 35.84
C ALA A 93 -5.09 -18.21 34.55
N VAL A 94 -4.46 -19.37 34.69
CA VAL A 94 -4.12 -20.32 33.63
C VAL A 94 -5.37 -21.12 33.29
N ALA A 95 -5.80 -21.12 32.02
CA ALA A 95 -6.85 -22.01 31.54
C ALA A 95 -6.18 -23.25 30.91
N GLU A 96 -6.39 -24.41 31.51
CA GLU A 96 -5.92 -25.71 31.01
C GLU A 96 -6.74 -26.13 29.77
N SER A 97 -6.05 -26.42 28.67
CA SER A 97 -6.61 -27.00 27.47
C SER A 97 -6.65 -28.54 27.60
N VAL A 98 -7.85 -29.11 27.70
CA VAL A 98 -8.07 -30.56 27.60
C VAL A 98 -8.07 -30.99 26.13
N ALA A 99 -7.16 -31.91 25.81
CA ALA A 99 -7.01 -32.51 24.49
C ALA A 99 -8.09 -33.57 24.24
N ALA A 100 -8.77 -33.50 23.08
CA ALA A 100 -9.62 -34.57 22.57
C ALA A 100 -8.79 -35.50 21.66
N ALA A 101 -8.86 -36.80 21.94
CA ALA A 101 -8.16 -37.86 21.20
C ALA A 101 -8.78 -38.13 19.80
N PRO A 102 -7.99 -38.64 18.83
CA PRO A 102 -8.45 -38.86 17.45
C PRO A 102 -9.17 -40.22 17.29
N ALA A 103 -10.20 -40.25 16.45
CA ALA A 103 -10.86 -41.46 16.01
C ALA A 103 -10.12 -42.07 14.80
N ILE A 104 -9.87 -43.38 14.88
CA ILE A 104 -9.18 -44.21 13.89
C ILE A 104 -10.18 -44.61 12.79
N ALA A 105 -9.88 -44.31 11.52
CA ALA A 105 -10.56 -44.91 10.37
C ALA A 105 -9.51 -45.62 9.50
N GLY A 106 -9.66 -46.93 9.34
CA GLY A 106 -8.73 -47.80 8.62
C GLY A 106 -8.81 -47.65 7.08
N PRO A 107 -7.81 -48.15 6.35
CA PRO A 107 -7.70 -47.97 4.90
C PRO A 107 -8.55 -49.01 4.15
N VAL A 108 -9.21 -48.58 3.07
CA VAL A 108 -9.77 -49.45 2.04
C VAL A 108 -8.93 -49.31 0.77
N ALA A 109 -8.33 -50.43 0.36
CA ALA A 109 -7.56 -50.58 -0.87
C ALA A 109 -8.48 -50.79 -2.07
N ALA A 110 -8.03 -50.32 -3.24
CA ALA A 110 -8.63 -50.56 -4.53
C ALA A 110 -8.08 -51.85 -5.15
N GLU A 111 -8.96 -52.68 -5.74
CA GLU A 111 -8.58 -53.70 -6.72
C GLU A 111 -9.56 -53.69 -7.90
N SER A 112 -9.00 -53.93 -9.09
CA SER A 112 -9.67 -53.95 -10.39
C SER A 112 -9.94 -55.36 -10.88
N ALA A 113 -11.01 -55.46 -11.68
CA ALA A 113 -11.27 -56.40 -12.77
C ALA A 113 -11.51 -57.88 -12.45
N LEU A 114 -12.58 -58.42 -13.05
CA LEU A 114 -12.55 -59.59 -13.93
C LEU A 114 -13.80 -59.65 -14.81
N ALA A 115 -13.61 -60.11 -16.04
CA ALA A 115 -14.57 -60.20 -17.13
C ALA A 115 -15.15 -61.62 -17.30
N GLY A 116 -16.29 -61.71 -18.00
CA GLY A 116 -16.83 -62.93 -18.63
C GLY A 116 -18.22 -63.31 -18.11
N SER A 117 -19.16 -63.87 -18.85
CA SER A 117 -19.32 -64.11 -20.29
C SER A 117 -20.81 -64.35 -20.59
N VAL A 118 -21.15 -64.17 -21.86
CA VAL A 118 -22.41 -64.33 -22.60
C VAL A 118 -23.15 -65.66 -22.38
N LEU A 119 -24.50 -65.63 -22.37
CA LEU A 119 -25.38 -66.61 -23.02
C LEU A 119 -26.67 -65.94 -23.56
N ALA A 120 -27.18 -66.44 -24.68
CA ALA A 120 -28.12 -65.81 -25.59
C ALA A 120 -29.47 -66.55 -25.72
N GLN A 121 -30.56 -65.77 -25.86
CA GLN A 121 -31.84 -65.99 -26.61
C GLN A 121 -32.89 -67.01 -26.08
N PRO A 122 -34.20 -66.93 -26.45
CA PRO A 122 -34.82 -66.22 -27.58
C PRO A 122 -36.05 -65.33 -27.28
N ALA A 123 -36.54 -64.69 -28.36
CA ALA A 123 -37.61 -63.70 -28.41
C ALA A 123 -39.03 -64.29 -28.42
N VAL A 124 -39.98 -63.55 -27.84
CA VAL A 124 -41.41 -63.66 -28.14
C VAL A 124 -41.98 -62.25 -28.25
N ALA A 125 -42.68 -61.97 -29.35
CA ALA A 125 -43.29 -60.69 -29.65
C ALA A 125 -44.63 -60.55 -28.92
N GLU A 126 -44.84 -59.43 -28.23
CA GLU A 126 -46.18 -59.00 -27.86
C GLU A 126 -46.30 -57.47 -27.79
N SER A 127 -47.45 -57.01 -28.24
CA SER A 127 -47.82 -55.64 -28.61
C SER A 127 -47.96 -54.67 -27.45
N VAL A 128 -47.54 -53.42 -27.71
CA VAL A 128 -47.55 -52.24 -26.84
C VAL A 128 -48.98 -51.76 -26.48
N PRO A 129 -49.22 -51.40 -25.20
CA PRO A 129 -50.10 -50.29 -24.85
C PRO A 129 -49.27 -49.09 -24.35
N ALA A 130 -49.65 -47.89 -24.81
CA ALA A 130 -48.98 -46.62 -24.54
C ALA A 130 -48.87 -46.28 -23.04
N GLN A 131 -47.66 -45.99 -22.57
CA GLN A 131 -47.42 -45.39 -21.26
C GLN A 131 -47.40 -43.85 -21.36
N PRO A 132 -47.87 -43.13 -20.33
CA PRO A 132 -47.92 -41.67 -20.31
C PRO A 132 -46.50 -41.08 -20.35
N ALA A 133 -46.30 -40.06 -21.18
CA ALA A 133 -45.04 -39.34 -21.32
C ALA A 133 -44.69 -38.65 -19.99
N VAL A 134 -43.74 -39.24 -19.26
CA VAL A 134 -43.07 -38.56 -18.14
C VAL A 134 -42.07 -37.60 -18.76
N ALA A 135 -42.33 -36.29 -18.66
CA ALA A 135 -41.38 -35.27 -19.08
C ALA A 135 -40.14 -35.36 -18.16
N HIS A 136 -39.05 -35.90 -18.68
CA HIS A 136 -37.76 -35.82 -18.02
C HIS A 136 -37.31 -34.34 -18.02
N PRO A 137 -37.04 -33.72 -16.86
CA PRO A 137 -36.42 -32.41 -16.86
C PRO A 137 -35.04 -32.56 -17.50
N VAL A 138 -34.85 -31.96 -18.67
CA VAL A 138 -33.53 -31.77 -19.26
C VAL A 138 -32.81 -30.83 -18.31
N ALA A 139 -31.99 -31.39 -17.42
CA ALA A 139 -31.04 -30.62 -16.64
C ALA A 139 -30.15 -29.88 -17.65
N ALA A 140 -30.33 -28.56 -17.74
CA ALA A 140 -29.40 -27.71 -18.45
C ALA A 140 -28.01 -27.95 -17.83
N ALA A 141 -27.11 -28.54 -18.62
CA ALA A 141 -25.71 -28.64 -18.21
C ALA A 141 -25.25 -27.22 -17.84
N PRO A 142 -24.62 -27.02 -16.67
CA PRO A 142 -23.99 -25.75 -16.37
C PRO A 142 -22.96 -25.53 -17.47
N GLY A 143 -23.15 -24.49 -18.28
CA GLY A 143 -22.13 -24.05 -19.20
C GLY A 143 -20.87 -23.82 -18.38
N LEU A 144 -19.85 -24.65 -18.60
CA LEU A 144 -18.51 -24.39 -18.15
C LEU A 144 -18.08 -23.12 -18.88
N ALA A 145 -18.37 -21.96 -18.28
CA ALA A 145 -17.68 -20.73 -18.64
C ALA A 145 -16.20 -21.05 -18.42
N GLY A 146 -15.47 -21.23 -19.53
CA GLY A 146 -14.02 -21.32 -19.50
C GLY A 146 -13.46 -20.14 -18.70
N PRO A 147 -12.27 -20.27 -18.10
CA PRO A 147 -11.68 -19.18 -17.34
C PRO A 147 -11.71 -17.93 -18.21
N ALA A 148 -12.51 -16.93 -17.80
CA ALA A 148 -12.53 -15.65 -18.46
C ALA A 148 -11.08 -15.16 -18.50
N VAL A 149 -10.56 -14.95 -19.70
CA VAL A 149 -9.22 -14.39 -19.88
C VAL A 149 -9.24 -13.07 -19.13
N ALA A 150 -8.44 -12.95 -18.07
CA ALA A 150 -8.41 -11.76 -17.25
C ALA A 150 -8.00 -10.59 -18.15
N GLU A 151 -8.94 -9.70 -18.44
CA GLU A 151 -8.70 -8.49 -19.21
C GLU A 151 -7.51 -7.73 -18.60
N PRO A 152 -6.51 -7.32 -19.39
CA PRO A 152 -5.39 -6.54 -18.89
C PRO A 152 -5.89 -5.30 -18.14
N ALA A 153 -5.14 -4.89 -17.11
CA ALA A 153 -5.41 -3.65 -16.41
C ALA A 153 -5.39 -2.46 -17.39
N PRO A 154 -6.32 -1.49 -17.27
CA PRO A 154 -6.19 -0.25 -18.01
C PRO A 154 -4.88 0.44 -17.62
N ARG A 155 -4.26 1.13 -18.57
CA ARG A 155 -2.99 1.82 -18.38
C ARG A 155 -3.19 3.33 -18.47
N PHE A 156 -2.30 4.07 -17.83
CA PHE A 156 -2.25 5.52 -17.93
C PHE A 156 -0.80 5.98 -18.01
N GLU A 157 -0.54 6.89 -18.94
CA GLU A 157 0.70 7.64 -19.04
C GLU A 157 0.39 9.12 -18.83
N GLY A 158 1.07 9.76 -17.90
CA GLY A 158 0.89 11.19 -17.64
C GLY A 158 1.12 11.59 -16.18
N LYS A 159 0.58 12.74 -15.80
CA LYS A 159 0.74 13.27 -14.44
C LYS A 159 -0.40 12.82 -13.54
N ALA A 160 -0.03 12.43 -12.33
CA ALA A 160 -0.93 12.16 -11.22
C ALA A 160 -0.56 13.02 -10.01
N PHE A 161 -1.46 13.08 -9.04
CA PHE A 161 -1.13 13.54 -7.70
C PHE A 161 -1.71 12.60 -6.66
N ASP A 162 -1.21 12.66 -5.44
CA ASP A 162 -1.90 12.06 -4.30
C ASP A 162 -1.97 13.06 -3.16
N THR A 163 -2.95 12.89 -2.28
CA THR A 163 -3.16 13.73 -1.11
C THR A 163 -3.88 12.92 -0.04
N CYS A 164 -3.74 13.34 1.22
CA CYS A 164 -4.08 12.50 2.36
C CYS A 164 -5.57 12.09 2.38
N GLU A 165 -6.50 13.02 2.15
CA GLU A 165 -7.93 12.71 2.03
C GLU A 165 -8.36 12.75 0.57
N ALA A 166 -9.20 11.80 0.13
CA ALA A 166 -9.88 11.91 -1.17
C ALA A 166 -10.58 13.29 -1.29
N PRO A 167 -10.26 14.12 -2.29
CA PRO A 167 -10.89 15.43 -2.43
C PRO A 167 -12.37 15.32 -2.79
N SER A 168 -13.20 16.29 -2.40
CA SER A 168 -14.61 16.28 -2.81
C SER A 168 -14.76 16.33 -4.34
N LEU A 169 -15.87 15.81 -4.88
CA LEU A 169 -16.09 15.80 -6.34
C LEU A 169 -16.09 17.21 -6.96
N ALA A 170 -16.48 18.24 -6.20
CA ALA A 170 -16.40 19.63 -6.64
C ALA A 170 -14.94 20.09 -6.82
N VAL A 171 -14.04 19.68 -5.93
CA VAL A 171 -12.60 19.93 -6.05
C VAL A 171 -12.03 19.16 -7.23
N MET A 172 -12.37 17.87 -7.37
CA MET A 172 -11.95 17.04 -8.50
C MET A 172 -12.36 17.65 -9.85
N LYS A 173 -13.57 18.19 -9.95
CA LYS A 173 -14.05 18.90 -11.16
C LYS A 173 -13.26 20.17 -11.43
N ALA A 174 -13.03 21.00 -10.41
CA ALA A 174 -12.24 22.23 -10.55
C ALA A 174 -10.79 21.96 -10.98
N TRP A 175 -10.22 20.85 -10.48
CA TRP A 175 -8.86 20.42 -10.77
C TRP A 175 -8.67 19.77 -12.13
N LEU A 176 -9.72 19.59 -12.95
CA LEU A 176 -9.54 19.29 -14.37
C LEU A 176 -8.79 20.40 -15.13
N ASN A 177 -8.76 21.62 -14.58
CA ASN A 177 -7.93 22.73 -15.07
C ASN A 177 -6.42 22.56 -14.76
N SER A 178 -6.04 21.53 -14.01
CA SER A 178 -4.65 21.16 -13.74
C SER A 178 -4.08 20.28 -14.85
N PRO A 179 -2.75 20.05 -14.89
CA PRO A 179 -2.15 19.10 -15.83
C PRO A 179 -2.31 17.62 -15.40
N TYR A 180 -2.97 17.32 -14.28
CA TYR A 180 -3.12 15.96 -13.76
C TYR A 180 -4.37 15.26 -14.32
N ARG A 181 -4.30 13.95 -14.58
CA ARG A 181 -5.47 13.13 -14.98
C ARG A 181 -5.58 11.81 -14.21
N ALA A 182 -4.76 11.64 -13.18
CA ALA A 182 -4.80 10.53 -12.26
C ALA A 182 -4.64 10.99 -10.80
N VAL A 183 -5.23 10.25 -9.87
CA VAL A 183 -5.17 10.56 -8.44
C VAL A 183 -4.90 9.31 -7.60
N GLY A 184 -4.00 9.41 -6.63
CA GLY A 184 -3.80 8.42 -5.57
C GLY A 184 -4.92 8.46 -4.54
N ILE A 185 -5.50 7.31 -4.23
CA ILE A 185 -6.55 7.18 -3.20
C ILE A 185 -6.12 6.21 -2.11
N TYR A 186 -6.14 6.65 -0.87
CA TYR A 186 -5.77 5.84 0.29
C TYR A 186 -6.96 5.00 0.76
N PHE A 187 -7.22 3.89 0.07
CA PHE A 187 -8.49 3.16 0.17
C PHE A 187 -8.58 2.17 1.33
N GLY A 188 -7.45 1.85 1.98
CA GLY A 188 -7.39 0.73 2.91
C GLY A 188 -6.15 0.73 3.80
N GLY A 189 -6.16 -0.15 4.82
CA GLY A 189 -5.04 -0.38 5.73
C GLY A 189 -5.07 0.43 7.03
N ARG A 190 -4.52 -0.16 8.09
CA ARG A 190 -4.55 0.40 9.46
C ARG A 190 -3.57 1.55 9.67
N GLY A 191 -2.56 1.70 8.80
CA GLY A 191 -1.50 2.71 8.91
C GLY A 191 -1.74 3.98 8.09
N ARG A 192 -2.96 4.20 7.58
CA ARG A 192 -3.33 5.42 6.84
C ARG A 192 -3.12 6.67 7.69
N GLY A 193 -2.51 7.71 7.11
CA GLY A 193 -2.37 9.01 7.77
C GLY A 193 -3.72 9.70 8.00
N CYS A 194 -4.63 9.61 7.02
CA CYS A 194 -6.01 10.08 7.12
C CYS A 194 -6.96 8.87 7.26
N PRO A 195 -7.43 8.56 8.49
CA PRO A 195 -8.10 7.29 8.76
C PRO A 195 -9.50 7.17 8.13
N THR A 196 -10.29 8.25 8.13
CA THR A 196 -11.73 8.18 7.81
C THR A 196 -12.04 8.33 6.31
N GLN A 197 -11.17 8.96 5.51
CA GLN A 197 -11.39 9.18 4.06
C GLN A 197 -12.82 9.64 3.73
N LYS A 198 -13.24 10.78 4.26
CA LYS A 198 -14.65 11.21 4.33
C LYS A 198 -15.41 11.17 2.99
N GLU A 199 -14.75 11.53 1.90
CA GLU A 199 -15.34 11.58 0.56
C GLU A 199 -15.29 10.22 -0.16
N LEU A 200 -14.36 9.33 0.22
CA LEU A 200 -14.07 8.11 -0.53
C LEU A 200 -15.17 7.08 -0.32
N SER A 201 -16.02 6.95 -1.33
CA SER A 201 -17.16 6.05 -1.38
C SER A 201 -17.26 5.41 -2.77
N PRO A 202 -18.08 4.36 -2.95
CA PRO A 202 -18.30 3.76 -4.28
C PRO A 202 -18.83 4.80 -5.28
N THR A 203 -19.75 5.67 -4.84
CA THR A 203 -20.30 6.77 -5.64
C THR A 203 -19.22 7.77 -6.03
N TRP A 204 -18.32 8.13 -5.11
CA TRP A 204 -17.20 9.01 -5.42
C TRP A 204 -16.27 8.38 -6.45
N VAL A 205 -15.92 7.09 -6.29
CA VAL A 205 -15.05 6.35 -7.21
C VAL A 205 -15.65 6.33 -8.62
N ALA A 206 -16.93 5.96 -8.74
CA ALA A 206 -17.63 5.97 -10.02
C ALA A 206 -17.70 7.38 -10.63
N SER A 207 -18.00 8.40 -9.83
CA SER A 207 -18.13 9.78 -10.29
C SER A 207 -16.80 10.38 -10.74
N ALA A 208 -15.73 10.17 -9.97
CA ALA A 208 -14.39 10.61 -10.35
C ALA A 208 -13.93 9.92 -11.63
N HIS A 209 -14.19 8.62 -11.76
CA HIS A 209 -13.86 7.86 -12.97
C HIS A 209 -14.64 8.37 -14.21
N ALA A 210 -15.95 8.56 -14.08
CA ALA A 210 -16.80 9.09 -15.15
C ALA A 210 -16.42 10.53 -15.56
N MET A 211 -15.87 11.31 -14.63
CA MET A 211 -15.31 12.64 -14.88
C MET A 211 -13.98 12.61 -15.65
N GLY A 212 -13.39 11.42 -15.85
CA GLY A 212 -12.16 11.22 -16.61
C GLY A 212 -10.92 10.98 -15.75
N TRP A 213 -11.03 10.95 -14.43
CA TRP A 213 -9.89 10.63 -13.55
C TRP A 213 -9.53 9.15 -13.62
N ARG A 214 -8.23 8.85 -13.62
CA ARG A 214 -7.71 7.52 -13.33
C ARG A 214 -7.36 7.41 -11.85
N LEU A 215 -7.57 6.24 -11.25
CA LEU A 215 -7.36 6.04 -9.82
C LEU A 215 -6.17 5.11 -9.58
N LEU A 216 -5.34 5.47 -8.60
CA LEU A 216 -4.19 4.72 -8.13
C LEU A 216 -4.47 4.31 -6.66
N PRO A 217 -4.94 3.08 -6.40
CA PRO A 217 -5.36 2.69 -5.05
C PRO A 217 -4.16 2.33 -4.16
N LEU A 218 -3.91 3.12 -3.11
CA LEU A 218 -2.89 2.85 -2.10
C LEU A 218 -3.49 2.20 -0.85
N PHE A 219 -2.90 1.08 -0.42
CA PHE A 219 -3.20 0.40 0.82
C PHE A 219 -2.07 0.61 1.82
N VAL A 220 -2.36 1.30 2.92
CA VAL A 220 -1.36 1.60 3.96
C VAL A 220 -1.52 0.63 5.11
N GLY A 221 -0.98 -0.56 4.91
CA GLY A 221 -1.05 -1.67 5.86
C GLY A 221 0.01 -1.56 6.96
N SER A 222 0.42 -2.73 7.44
CA SER A 222 1.53 -2.83 8.37
C SER A 222 2.86 -2.39 7.76
N GLN A 223 3.69 -1.78 8.59
CA GLN A 223 4.92 -1.11 8.21
C GLN A 223 6.15 -1.89 8.70
N ALA A 224 7.29 -1.67 8.06
CA ALA A 224 8.53 -2.31 8.48
C ALA A 224 8.79 -2.11 9.98
N PRO A 225 9.24 -3.12 10.75
CA PRO A 225 9.51 -2.96 12.18
C PRO A 225 10.49 -1.81 12.49
N CYS A 226 11.44 -1.58 11.58
CA CYS A 226 12.44 -0.52 11.62
C CYS A 226 12.07 0.71 10.76
N VAL A 227 10.76 0.99 10.59
CA VAL A 227 10.29 2.18 9.86
C VAL A 227 10.84 3.46 10.50
N TYR A 228 11.35 4.38 9.67
CA TYR A 228 11.91 5.64 10.16
C TYR A 228 10.82 6.57 10.72
N ALA A 229 9.68 6.64 10.03
CA ALA A 229 8.56 7.49 10.42
C ALA A 229 7.98 7.06 11.77
N ALA A 230 8.13 7.90 12.79
CA ALA A 230 7.68 7.60 14.16
C ALA A 230 6.18 7.30 14.24
N ALA A 231 5.36 8.05 13.49
CA ALA A 231 3.91 7.85 13.40
C ALA A 231 3.50 6.47 12.84
N LYS A 232 4.43 5.77 12.19
CA LYS A 232 4.20 4.47 11.55
C LYS A 232 4.59 3.28 12.43
N ARG A 233 5.39 3.51 13.47
CA ARG A 233 5.87 2.47 14.40
C ARG A 233 4.76 1.67 15.09
N PRO A 234 3.62 2.26 15.51
CA PRO A 234 2.51 1.48 16.08
C PRO A 234 1.90 0.45 15.12
N TYR A 235 2.17 0.60 13.81
CA TYR A 235 1.68 -0.29 12.76
C TYR A 235 2.75 -1.27 12.28
N ALA A 236 3.77 -1.56 13.09
CA ALA A 236 4.81 -2.52 12.74
C ALA A 236 4.25 -3.90 12.36
N ILE A 237 4.88 -4.54 11.37
CA ILE A 237 4.70 -5.96 11.05
C ILE A 237 5.11 -6.79 12.27
N GLY A 238 4.26 -7.73 12.66
CA GLY A 238 4.48 -8.57 13.83
C GLY A 238 5.38 -9.79 13.55
N SER A 239 5.36 -10.74 14.49
CA SER A 239 6.18 -11.97 14.43
C SER A 239 5.75 -12.99 13.37
N THR A 240 4.59 -12.80 12.73
CA THR A 240 4.06 -13.71 11.68
C THR A 240 3.90 -13.00 10.33
N PRO A 241 4.98 -12.43 9.76
CA PRO A 241 4.92 -11.55 8.60
C PRO A 241 4.20 -12.17 7.40
N TRP A 242 4.46 -13.47 7.13
CA TRP A 242 3.83 -14.19 6.02
C TRP A 242 2.30 -14.25 6.15
N SER A 243 1.80 -14.80 7.27
CA SER A 243 0.36 -14.91 7.52
C SER A 243 -0.31 -13.55 7.63
N GLN A 244 0.41 -12.54 8.16
CA GLN A 244 -0.09 -11.17 8.23
C GLN A 244 -0.25 -10.55 6.83
N GLY A 245 0.70 -10.72 5.93
CA GLY A 245 0.59 -10.22 4.55
C GLY A 245 -0.56 -10.86 3.77
N ILE A 246 -0.84 -12.15 3.98
CA ILE A 246 -2.02 -12.81 3.40
C ILE A 246 -3.32 -12.18 3.93
N ARG A 247 -3.43 -12.01 5.25
CA ARG A 247 -4.64 -11.44 5.87
C ARG A 247 -4.91 -10.05 5.34
N GLU A 248 -3.92 -9.16 5.41
CA GLU A 248 -4.12 -7.80 4.98
C GLU A 248 -4.36 -7.73 3.45
N ALA A 249 -3.81 -8.64 2.63
CA ALA A 249 -4.07 -8.68 1.19
C ALA A 249 -5.54 -8.99 0.90
N GLY A 250 -6.11 -9.92 1.68
CA GLY A 250 -7.53 -10.15 1.71
C GLY A 250 -8.32 -8.90 2.10
N ASP A 251 -7.85 -8.14 3.09
CA ASP A 251 -8.50 -6.89 3.52
C ASP A 251 -8.49 -5.82 2.42
N ALA A 252 -7.36 -5.64 1.72
CA ALA A 252 -7.27 -4.77 0.56
C ALA A 252 -8.25 -5.17 -0.54
N VAL A 253 -8.27 -6.45 -0.93
CA VAL A 253 -9.17 -6.88 -1.99
C VAL A 253 -10.64 -6.68 -1.59
N ARG A 254 -11.01 -6.95 -0.33
CA ARG A 254 -12.38 -6.69 0.15
C ARG A 254 -12.72 -5.19 0.11
N ALA A 255 -11.81 -4.32 0.57
CA ALA A 255 -12.00 -2.87 0.53
C ALA A 255 -12.08 -2.33 -0.91
N ALA A 256 -11.23 -2.83 -1.81
CA ALA A 256 -11.24 -2.46 -3.22
C ALA A 256 -12.57 -2.84 -3.88
N ARG A 257 -13.05 -4.07 -3.68
CA ARG A 257 -14.36 -4.52 -4.18
C ARG A 257 -15.50 -3.69 -3.64
N ALA A 258 -15.48 -3.37 -2.35
CA ALA A 258 -16.50 -2.54 -1.72
C ALA A 258 -16.60 -1.15 -2.37
N LEU A 259 -15.49 -0.62 -2.90
CA LEU A 259 -15.43 0.65 -3.64
C LEU A 259 -15.74 0.53 -5.15
N GLY A 260 -16.02 -0.66 -5.67
CA GLY A 260 -16.23 -0.89 -7.11
C GLY A 260 -14.94 -0.95 -7.93
N ILE A 261 -13.80 -1.21 -7.28
CA ILE A 261 -12.52 -1.46 -7.95
C ILE A 261 -12.44 -2.94 -8.34
N GLY A 262 -12.60 -3.21 -9.63
CA GLY A 262 -12.69 -4.57 -10.19
C GLY A 262 -11.35 -5.31 -10.22
N THR A 263 -11.41 -6.61 -10.53
CA THR A 263 -10.24 -7.44 -10.79
C THR A 263 -9.38 -6.88 -11.94
N SER A 264 -8.15 -7.38 -12.02
CA SER A 264 -7.05 -6.84 -12.84
C SER A 264 -6.61 -5.43 -12.45
N SER A 265 -7.23 -4.77 -11.48
CA SER A 265 -6.74 -3.47 -10.97
C SER A 265 -5.44 -3.63 -10.19
N PRO A 266 -4.54 -2.63 -10.23
CA PRO A 266 -3.42 -2.55 -9.29
C PRO A 266 -3.88 -2.13 -7.91
N LEU A 267 -3.31 -2.76 -6.88
CA LEU A 267 -3.39 -2.34 -5.48
C LEU A 267 -1.97 -2.08 -4.98
N TYR A 268 -1.65 -0.82 -4.69
CA TYR A 268 -0.31 -0.38 -4.30
C TYR A 268 -0.14 -0.51 -2.79
N LEU A 269 0.66 -1.48 -2.35
CA LEU A 269 1.05 -1.60 -0.95
C LEU A 269 2.05 -0.49 -0.60
N ASP A 270 1.69 0.35 0.35
CA ASP A 270 2.55 1.42 0.87
C ASP A 270 3.39 0.91 2.03
N ILE A 271 4.71 0.84 1.81
CA ILE A 271 5.71 0.60 2.85
C ILE A 271 6.64 1.82 2.91
N GLU A 272 6.48 2.59 3.97
CA GLU A 272 7.25 3.80 4.26
C GLU A 272 8.74 3.49 4.45
N SER A 273 9.60 4.49 4.27
CA SER A 273 11.06 4.28 4.34
C SER A 273 11.51 3.65 5.67
N TYR A 274 12.40 2.67 5.58
CA TYR A 274 12.87 1.86 6.71
C TYR A 274 14.36 1.55 6.62
N GLN A 275 14.94 1.14 7.75
CA GLN A 275 16.35 0.76 7.85
C GLN A 275 16.62 -0.60 7.19
N VAL A 276 16.85 -0.61 5.89
CA VAL A 276 17.08 -1.83 5.09
C VAL A 276 18.35 -2.58 5.48
N GLU A 277 19.33 -1.90 6.09
CA GLU A 277 20.57 -2.49 6.58
C GLU A 277 20.36 -3.37 7.84
N ASP A 278 19.24 -3.22 8.55
CA ASP A 278 18.82 -4.18 9.57
C ASP A 278 18.28 -5.44 8.87
N ALA A 279 19.10 -6.49 8.84
CA ALA A 279 18.79 -7.73 8.15
C ALA A 279 17.52 -8.42 8.69
N SER A 280 17.25 -8.33 9.99
CA SER A 280 16.06 -8.94 10.59
C SER A 280 14.80 -8.18 10.19
N CYS A 281 14.86 -6.85 10.24
CA CYS A 281 13.79 -5.99 9.76
C CYS A 281 13.52 -6.20 8.26
N ALA A 282 14.58 -6.18 7.44
CA ALA A 282 14.47 -6.38 6.00
C ALA A 282 13.86 -7.75 5.66
N ALA A 283 14.30 -8.83 6.30
CA ALA A 283 13.74 -10.17 6.11
C ALA A 283 12.25 -10.23 6.51
N THR A 284 11.89 -9.62 7.64
CA THR A 284 10.49 -9.54 8.10
C THR A 284 9.61 -8.79 7.11
N THR A 285 10.05 -7.61 6.67
CA THR A 285 9.34 -6.80 5.67
C THR A 285 9.22 -7.52 4.34
N LEU A 286 10.28 -8.17 3.85
CA LEU A 286 10.26 -8.92 2.61
C LEU A 286 9.28 -10.10 2.67
N SER A 287 9.26 -10.85 3.78
CA SER A 287 8.33 -11.96 3.98
C SER A 287 6.87 -11.50 3.89
N PHE A 288 6.55 -10.37 4.54
CA PHE A 288 5.23 -9.73 4.48
C PHE A 288 4.87 -9.26 3.06
N VAL A 289 5.77 -8.53 2.39
CA VAL A 289 5.52 -8.02 1.03
C VAL A 289 5.31 -9.15 0.04
N ARG A 290 6.11 -10.23 0.13
CA ARG A 290 5.97 -11.40 -0.76
C ARG A 290 4.63 -12.10 -0.58
N SER A 291 4.23 -12.37 0.67
CA SER A 291 2.96 -13.04 0.93
C SER A 291 1.76 -12.19 0.55
N TRP A 292 1.83 -10.88 0.79
CA TRP A 292 0.87 -9.90 0.30
C TRP A 292 0.72 -9.98 -1.23
N ASN A 293 1.83 -9.87 -1.95
CA ASN A 293 1.82 -9.87 -3.42
C ASN A 293 1.27 -11.16 -4.00
N ARG A 294 1.67 -12.30 -3.42
CA ARG A 294 1.17 -13.62 -3.82
C ARG A 294 -0.34 -13.71 -3.64
N GLU A 295 -0.86 -13.24 -2.51
CA GLU A 295 -2.29 -13.29 -2.22
C GLU A 295 -3.10 -12.31 -3.09
N VAL A 296 -2.62 -11.08 -3.29
CA VAL A 296 -3.24 -10.11 -4.22
C VAL A 296 -3.36 -10.68 -5.63
N ARG A 297 -2.31 -11.35 -6.14
CA ARG A 297 -2.37 -12.07 -7.42
C ARG A 297 -3.38 -13.20 -7.41
N ARG A 298 -3.34 -14.04 -6.37
CA ARG A 298 -4.28 -15.18 -6.23
C ARG A 298 -5.74 -14.71 -6.25
N LEU A 299 -6.01 -13.51 -5.73
CA LEU A 299 -7.33 -12.90 -5.67
C LEU A 299 -7.69 -12.10 -6.94
N GLY A 300 -6.85 -12.13 -7.98
CA GLY A 300 -7.12 -11.55 -9.30
C GLY A 300 -6.77 -10.07 -9.44
N TYR A 301 -5.89 -9.53 -8.60
CA TYR A 301 -5.42 -8.14 -8.65
C TYR A 301 -3.92 -8.07 -8.94
N LEU A 302 -3.42 -6.90 -9.34
CA LEU A 302 -1.99 -6.67 -9.56
C LEU A 302 -1.35 -6.07 -8.31
N PRO A 303 -0.32 -6.69 -7.72
CA PRO A 303 0.37 -6.10 -6.59
C PRO A 303 1.32 -4.98 -7.04
N GLY A 304 1.00 -3.75 -6.66
CA GLY A 304 1.92 -2.63 -6.75
C GLY A 304 2.65 -2.41 -5.43
N TYR A 305 3.80 -1.74 -5.47
CA TYR A 305 4.58 -1.43 -4.27
C TYR A 305 5.04 0.01 -4.26
N TYR A 306 4.70 0.73 -3.20
CA TYR A 306 5.18 2.08 -2.92
C TYR A 306 6.25 2.07 -1.83
N SER A 307 7.37 2.76 -2.06
CA SER A 307 8.37 3.06 -1.03
C SER A 307 9.36 4.15 -1.48
N SER A 308 10.28 4.51 -0.59
CA SER A 308 11.43 5.38 -0.91
C SER A 308 12.42 4.69 -1.85
N ALA A 309 12.90 5.43 -2.85
CA ALA A 309 13.93 5.00 -3.78
C ALA A 309 15.23 4.57 -3.08
N ASP A 310 15.54 5.15 -1.93
CA ASP A 310 16.80 4.90 -1.21
C ASP A 310 16.73 3.66 -0.30
N THR A 311 15.53 3.17 0.02
CA THR A 311 15.33 2.06 0.96
C THR A 311 14.53 0.92 0.34
N GLY A 312 13.20 0.93 0.45
CA GLY A 312 12.36 -0.19 0.06
C GLY A 312 12.46 -0.54 -1.42
N ILE A 313 12.57 0.45 -2.30
CA ILE A 313 12.73 0.21 -3.75
C ILE A 313 14.08 -0.45 -4.04
N ARG A 314 15.17 0.06 -3.44
CA ARG A 314 16.51 -0.55 -3.51
C ARG A 314 16.51 -1.98 -2.97
N HIS A 315 15.78 -2.22 -1.89
CA HIS A 315 15.64 -3.55 -1.31
C HIS A 315 14.97 -4.52 -2.30
N ILE A 316 13.80 -4.16 -2.84
CA ILE A 316 13.05 -5.02 -3.77
C ILE A 316 13.83 -5.23 -5.08
N GLU A 317 14.56 -4.23 -5.57
CA GLU A 317 15.47 -4.40 -6.72
C GLU A 317 16.60 -5.40 -6.43
N GLY A 318 17.20 -5.33 -5.24
CA GLY A 318 18.19 -6.32 -4.80
C GLY A 318 17.62 -7.74 -4.80
N GLN A 319 16.39 -7.90 -4.35
CA GLN A 319 15.69 -9.19 -4.35
C GLN A 319 15.35 -9.67 -5.76
N ARG A 320 15.00 -8.76 -6.68
CA ARG A 320 14.80 -9.11 -8.10
C ARG A 320 16.10 -9.64 -8.71
N LYS A 321 17.22 -8.96 -8.47
CA LYS A 321 18.55 -9.41 -8.94
C LYS A 321 18.95 -10.77 -8.35
N ALA A 322 18.51 -11.07 -7.14
CA ALA A 322 18.73 -12.36 -6.48
C ALA A 322 17.78 -13.48 -6.96
N GLY A 323 16.82 -13.19 -7.84
CA GLY A 323 15.85 -14.17 -8.34
C GLY A 323 14.72 -14.50 -7.36
N THR A 324 14.50 -13.67 -6.34
CA THR A 324 13.43 -13.85 -5.36
C THR A 324 12.07 -13.79 -6.05
N LEU A 325 11.21 -14.78 -5.77
CA LEU A 325 9.85 -14.87 -6.31
C LEU A 325 8.86 -13.99 -5.52
N ASP A 326 7.64 -13.85 -6.05
CA ASP A 326 6.54 -13.12 -5.41
C ASP A 326 6.81 -11.62 -5.16
N LEU A 327 7.72 -11.01 -5.92
CA LEU A 327 7.96 -9.56 -5.88
C LEU A 327 6.79 -8.79 -6.50
N PRO A 328 6.69 -7.46 -6.35
CA PRO A 328 5.61 -6.66 -6.92
C PRO A 328 5.57 -6.71 -8.45
N SER A 329 4.41 -6.47 -9.04
CA SER A 329 4.24 -6.34 -10.50
C SER A 329 4.42 -4.89 -10.99
N VAL A 330 4.23 -3.89 -10.12
CA VAL A 330 4.32 -2.46 -10.46
C VAL A 330 5.08 -1.73 -9.37
N MET A 331 5.96 -0.80 -9.76
CA MET A 331 6.82 -0.05 -8.84
C MET A 331 6.40 1.41 -8.76
N TRP A 332 6.07 1.90 -7.57
CA TRP A 332 5.86 3.31 -7.28
C TRP A 332 6.98 3.79 -6.35
N PHE A 333 7.93 4.56 -6.86
CA PHE A 333 9.06 5.02 -6.05
C PHE A 333 8.94 6.50 -5.70
N ALA A 334 9.31 6.85 -4.47
CA ALA A 334 9.46 8.23 -4.05
C ALA A 334 10.94 8.66 -4.14
N ARG A 335 11.20 9.71 -4.93
CA ARG A 335 12.47 10.45 -4.94
C ARG A 335 12.21 11.92 -5.27
N TRP A 336 12.28 12.77 -4.25
CA TRP A 336 11.87 14.17 -4.39
C TRP A 336 12.98 15.06 -4.93
N ARG A 337 13.29 14.93 -6.22
CA ARG A 337 14.26 15.78 -6.94
C ARG A 337 13.60 16.85 -7.84
N GLY A 338 12.28 17.02 -7.76
CA GLY A 338 11.56 18.05 -8.51
C GLY A 338 11.23 17.69 -9.96
N THR A 339 11.88 16.68 -10.53
CA THR A 339 11.70 16.27 -11.93
C THR A 339 11.36 14.77 -12.03
N PRO A 340 10.38 14.38 -12.86
CA PRO A 340 10.11 12.97 -13.17
C PRO A 340 11.33 12.23 -13.73
N ALA A 341 11.52 10.97 -13.34
CA ALA A 341 12.70 10.16 -13.66
C ALA A 341 12.33 8.67 -13.77
N LEU A 342 11.19 8.35 -14.39
CA LEU A 342 10.60 6.99 -14.42
C LEU A 342 11.61 5.89 -14.82
N TYR A 343 12.39 6.12 -15.87
CA TYR A 343 13.33 5.14 -16.42
C TYR A 343 14.81 5.45 -16.14
N THR A 344 15.09 6.53 -15.41
CA THR A 344 16.46 6.98 -15.09
C THR A 344 16.75 6.96 -13.60
N GLU A 345 15.84 6.38 -12.78
CA GLU A 345 16.06 6.15 -11.36
C GLU A 345 17.21 5.16 -11.13
N THR A 346 18.27 5.60 -10.46
CA THR A 346 19.49 4.81 -10.25
C THR A 346 19.30 3.59 -9.35
N SER A 347 18.31 3.62 -8.45
CA SER A 347 17.97 2.47 -7.59
C SER A 347 17.28 1.33 -8.34
N LEU A 348 16.83 1.54 -9.58
CA LEU A 348 16.19 0.53 -10.41
C LEU A 348 17.03 0.30 -11.67
N HIS A 349 17.25 -0.96 -12.04
CA HIS A 349 17.83 -1.25 -13.35
C HIS A 349 16.93 -0.67 -14.46
N PRO A 350 17.44 -0.08 -15.55
CA PRO A 350 16.62 0.57 -16.59
C PRO A 350 15.50 -0.32 -17.16
N GLU A 351 15.74 -1.63 -17.26
CA GLU A 351 14.81 -2.63 -17.81
C GLU A 351 13.94 -3.34 -16.74
N ALA A 352 14.10 -3.02 -15.45
CA ALA A 352 13.31 -3.68 -14.39
C ALA A 352 11.89 -3.09 -14.33
N TRP A 353 10.84 -3.91 -14.18
CA TRP A 353 9.45 -3.42 -14.18
C TRP A 353 9.15 -2.51 -15.40
N THR A 354 9.51 -2.99 -16.60
CA THR A 354 9.19 -2.34 -17.88
C THR A 354 8.61 -3.34 -18.87
N PRO A 355 7.84 -2.88 -19.87
CA PRO A 355 7.30 -1.51 -20.00
C PRO A 355 6.06 -1.30 -19.11
N HIS A 356 5.65 -0.05 -18.90
CA HIS A 356 4.37 0.31 -18.27
C HIS A 356 4.13 -0.27 -16.87
N ALA A 357 5.12 -0.19 -15.99
CA ALA A 357 4.98 -0.65 -14.61
C ALA A 357 5.72 0.25 -13.60
N ARG A 358 5.81 1.55 -13.87
CA ARG A 358 6.49 2.52 -13.00
C ARG A 358 5.67 3.77 -12.71
N ILE A 359 5.75 4.22 -11.47
CA ILE A 359 5.23 5.50 -10.98
C ILE A 359 6.35 6.18 -10.19
N HIS A 360 6.51 7.49 -10.36
CA HIS A 360 7.49 8.27 -9.64
C HIS A 360 6.81 9.42 -8.90
N GLN A 361 6.86 9.39 -7.57
CA GLN A 361 6.55 10.55 -6.73
C GLN A 361 7.79 11.45 -6.67
N TYR A 362 7.75 12.56 -7.41
CA TYR A 362 8.94 13.38 -7.68
C TYR A 362 8.97 14.71 -6.91
N VAL A 363 7.88 15.07 -6.26
CA VAL A 363 7.75 16.19 -5.30
C VAL A 363 6.76 15.78 -4.23
N GLY A 364 7.10 16.02 -2.96
CA GLY A 364 6.17 15.84 -1.83
C GLY A 364 5.72 17.16 -1.22
N ASN A 365 4.52 17.17 -0.64
CA ASN A 365 3.92 18.20 0.21
C ASN A 365 3.92 19.62 -0.39
N VAL A 366 3.58 19.73 -1.67
CA VAL A 366 3.50 21.04 -2.36
C VAL A 366 2.06 21.54 -2.43
N ALA A 367 1.87 22.82 -2.15
CA ALA A 367 0.56 23.46 -2.30
C ALA A 367 0.37 23.99 -3.73
N GLU A 368 -0.71 23.58 -4.37
CA GLU A 368 -1.10 24.04 -5.72
C GLU A 368 -2.55 24.49 -5.75
N SER A 369 -2.89 25.32 -6.73
CA SER A 369 -4.24 25.86 -6.92
C SER A 369 -4.65 25.75 -8.38
N TYR A 370 -5.79 25.10 -8.64
CA TYR A 370 -6.40 25.02 -9.98
C TYR A 370 -7.91 25.20 -9.88
N GLY A 371 -8.51 25.89 -10.85
CA GLY A 371 -9.95 26.16 -10.86
C GLY A 371 -10.44 26.85 -9.56
N GLY A 372 -9.61 27.69 -8.94
CA GLY A 372 -9.92 28.37 -7.68
C GLY A 372 -9.88 27.48 -6.42
N ARG A 373 -9.43 26.22 -6.51
CA ARG A 373 -9.33 25.29 -5.38
C ARG A 373 -7.87 24.98 -5.06
N ARG A 374 -7.46 25.22 -3.82
CA ARG A 374 -6.10 24.93 -3.31
C ARG A 374 -6.07 23.56 -2.63
N MET A 375 -5.01 22.77 -2.87
CA MET A 375 -4.71 21.53 -2.14
C MET A 375 -3.22 21.41 -1.87
N VAL A 376 -2.86 20.67 -0.82
CA VAL A 376 -1.49 20.16 -0.61
C VAL A 376 -1.43 18.76 -1.19
N ILE A 377 -0.49 18.53 -2.10
CA ILE A 377 -0.38 17.30 -2.87
C ILE A 377 1.07 16.82 -2.95
N ASP A 378 1.21 15.55 -3.28
CA ASP A 378 2.43 14.96 -3.81
C ASP A 378 2.29 14.82 -5.33
N ARG A 379 3.33 15.18 -6.09
CA ARG A 379 3.32 15.11 -7.55
C ARG A 379 3.85 13.78 -8.02
N ASN A 380 3.13 13.16 -8.95
CA ASN A 380 3.45 11.86 -9.50
C ASN A 380 3.52 11.90 -11.03
N ALA A 381 4.47 11.16 -11.60
CA ALA A 381 4.50 10.81 -13.00
C ALA A 381 4.19 9.32 -13.12
N VAL A 382 3.35 8.93 -14.08
CA VAL A 382 2.81 7.58 -14.21
C VAL A 382 3.12 7.07 -15.61
N ASP A 383 3.64 5.85 -15.67
CA ASP A 383 3.51 4.94 -16.79
C ASP A 383 3.24 3.53 -16.23
N ALA A 384 1.98 3.26 -15.91
CA ALA A 384 1.60 2.09 -15.12
C ALA A 384 0.11 1.71 -15.30
N PRO A 385 -0.28 0.51 -14.83
CA PRO A 385 -1.68 0.16 -14.64
C PRO A 385 -2.40 1.12 -13.69
N VAL A 386 -3.69 1.31 -13.92
CA VAL A 386 -4.61 2.08 -13.06
C VAL A 386 -5.85 1.25 -12.74
N ALA A 387 -6.63 1.68 -11.75
CA ALA A 387 -7.83 0.96 -11.35
C ALA A 387 -8.84 0.81 -12.50
N ARG A 388 -9.40 -0.39 -12.62
CA ARG A 388 -10.59 -0.67 -13.42
C ARG A 388 -11.82 -0.50 -12.53
N ILE A 389 -12.69 0.43 -12.89
CA ILE A 389 -13.90 0.71 -12.11
C ILE A 389 -15.07 -0.04 -12.74
N THR A 390 -15.69 -0.91 -11.95
CA THR A 390 -16.90 -1.62 -12.36
C THR A 390 -18.10 -0.81 -11.88
N THR A 391 -18.75 -0.10 -12.80
CA THR A 391 -20.07 0.46 -12.52
C THR A 391 -21.05 -0.71 -12.49
N THR A 392 -21.56 -1.09 -11.32
CA THR A 392 -22.78 -1.89 -11.28
C THR A 392 -23.86 -1.08 -11.99
N GLY A 393 -24.34 -1.58 -13.13
CA GLY A 393 -25.48 -1.00 -13.83
C GLY A 393 -26.65 -0.85 -12.85
N SER A 394 -27.32 0.29 -12.96
CA SER A 394 -28.52 0.66 -12.21
C SER A 394 -29.62 -0.39 -12.32
#